data_AF-A0AAE4JG09-F1
#
_entry.id   AF-A0AAE4JG09-F1
#
_cell.length_a   1.000
_cell.length_b   1.000
_cell.length_c   1.000
_cell.angle_alpha   90.00
_cell.angle_beta   90.00
_cell.angle_gamma   90.00
#
_symmetry.space_group_name_H-M   'P 1'
#
loop_
_entity.id
_entity.type
_entity.pdbx_description
1 polymer ?
#
loop_
_entity_poly.entity_id
_entity_poly.type
_entity_poly.pdbx_seq_one_letter_code
_entity_poly.pdbx_strand_id
1 'polypeptide(L)'
;MSTRDRTEPVVAVAEPRAIDGTATTWGPLTFVEAPELVAVLAEFPAFRVLTPADLAGPFDADTWPGYAPEDLKYWSPADLGEVLFNYWD
;
A
#
# COMPACT_ATOMS: atom_id res chain seq x y z
N MET A 1 -18.98 -8.18 -9.10
CA MET A 1 -18.39 -9.51 -8.82
C MET A 1 -17.01 -9.21 -8.26
N SER A 2 -16.89 -9.22 -6.93
CA SER A 2 -15.66 -8.90 -6.21
C SER A 2 -14.81 -10.17 -6.17
N THR A 3 -13.63 -10.14 -6.79
CA THR A 3 -12.66 -11.24 -6.70
C THR A 3 -11.33 -10.62 -6.32
N ARG A 4 -11.14 -10.59 -4.99
CA ARG A 4 -10.00 -10.11 -4.22
C ARG A 4 -9.01 -11.25 -4.03
N ASP A 5 -8.14 -11.52 -4.99
CA ASP A 5 -7.01 -12.40 -4.73
C ASP A 5 -5.76 -11.82 -5.37
N ARG A 6 -5.06 -10.99 -4.59
CA ARG A 6 -3.64 -10.76 -4.82
C ARG A 6 -2.92 -12.08 -4.56
N THR A 7 -2.10 -12.51 -5.50
CA THR A 7 -1.27 -13.73 -5.36
C THR A 7 -0.05 -13.55 -4.48
N GLU A 8 0.36 -12.30 -4.20
CA GLU A 8 1.58 -11.99 -3.45
C GLU A 8 1.27 -11.14 -2.20
N PRO A 9 1.76 -11.50 -1.00
CA PRO A 9 1.69 -10.64 0.17
C PRO A 9 2.66 -9.44 0.03
N VAL A 10 2.13 -8.24 0.26
CA VAL A 10 2.87 -6.96 0.18
C VAL A 10 2.94 -6.34 1.59
N VAL A 11 4.10 -5.78 1.95
CA VAL A 11 4.30 -5.10 3.24
C VAL A 11 4.94 -3.73 3.02
N ALA A 12 4.44 -2.72 3.75
CA ALA A 12 5.01 -1.39 3.86
C ALA A 12 4.96 -0.91 5.33
N VAL A 13 5.86 -0.01 5.71
CA VAL A 13 5.92 0.59 7.05
C VAL A 13 5.52 2.05 6.96
N ALA A 14 4.67 2.50 7.87
CA ALA A 14 4.20 3.88 7.91
C ALA A 14 4.30 4.45 9.32
N GLU A 15 4.37 5.78 9.42
CA GLU A 15 4.26 6.47 10.69
C GLU A 15 2.90 6.17 11.34
N PRO A 16 2.85 5.97 12.68
CA PRO A 16 1.60 5.89 13.39
C PRO A 16 0.78 7.17 13.15
N ARG A 17 -0.52 7.02 12.89
CA ARG A 17 -1.43 8.15 12.99
C ARG A 17 -1.49 8.59 14.44
N ALA A 18 -1.32 9.89 14.71
CA ALA A 18 -1.48 10.41 16.05
C ALA A 18 -2.90 10.11 16.55
N ILE A 19 -3.02 9.35 17.64
CA ILE A 19 -4.30 9.02 18.30
C ILE A 19 -4.42 9.87 19.58
N ASP A 20 -4.37 11.19 19.44
CA ASP A 20 -4.42 12.13 20.56
C ASP A 20 -5.61 13.10 20.42
N GLY A 21 -6.83 12.58 20.35
CA GLY A 21 -8.08 13.36 20.47
C GLY A 21 -8.41 14.33 19.32
N THR A 22 -7.40 14.79 18.57
CA THR A 22 -7.47 15.46 17.26
C THR A 22 -7.20 14.48 16.10
N ALA A 23 -7.08 13.19 16.45
CA ALA A 23 -6.73 12.09 15.58
C ALA A 23 -7.57 12.05 14.29
N THR A 24 -6.90 12.09 13.14
CA THR A 24 -7.57 11.82 11.86
C THR A 24 -7.65 10.31 11.69
N THR A 25 -8.87 9.75 11.75
CA THR A 25 -9.11 8.30 11.56
C THR A 25 -8.96 7.87 10.10
N TRP A 26 -8.99 8.82 9.15
CA TRP A 26 -8.84 8.60 7.72
C TRP A 26 -7.76 9.53 7.12
N GLY A 27 -7.18 9.17 5.99
CA GLY A 27 -6.21 9.98 5.26
C GLY A 27 -5.11 9.15 4.60
N PRO A 28 -4.21 9.77 3.83
CA PRO A 28 -3.04 9.09 3.27
C PRO A 28 -2.08 8.63 4.39
N LEU A 29 -1.32 7.57 4.14
CA LEU A 29 -0.29 7.06 5.05
C LEU A 29 1.06 7.73 4.73
N THR A 30 1.82 8.10 5.76
CA THR A 30 3.21 8.53 5.61
C THR A 30 4.12 7.30 5.67
N PHE A 31 4.58 6.79 4.53
CA PHE A 31 5.47 5.64 4.48
C PHE A 31 6.91 6.02 4.85
N VAL A 32 7.59 5.13 5.58
CA VAL A 32 8.95 5.33 6.08
C VAL A 32 9.84 4.13 5.81
N GLU A 33 11.15 4.38 5.75
CA GLU A 33 12.15 3.33 5.63
C GLU A 33 12.42 2.65 6.98
N ALA A 34 12.48 1.31 6.96
CA ALA A 34 12.78 0.49 8.14
C ALA A 34 13.75 -0.64 7.75
N PRO A 35 15.04 -0.33 7.49
CA PRO A 35 15.98 -1.25 6.84
C PRO A 35 16.19 -2.56 7.61
N GLU A 36 16.14 -2.52 8.94
CA GLU A 36 16.29 -3.71 9.79
C GLU A 36 15.10 -4.67 9.63
N LEU A 37 13.87 -4.14 9.57
CA LEU A 37 12.66 -4.93 9.35
C LEU A 37 12.60 -5.45 7.91
N VAL A 38 12.99 -4.61 6.94
CA VAL A 38 13.10 -5.01 5.53
C VAL A 38 14.08 -6.17 5.37
N ALA A 39 15.22 -6.13 6.04
CA ALA A 39 16.21 -7.20 5.99
C ALA A 39 15.62 -8.55 6.45
N VAL A 40 14.83 -8.54 7.53
CA VAL A 40 14.15 -9.75 8.02
C VAL A 40 13.08 -10.23 7.04
N LEU A 41 12.26 -9.32 6.49
CA LEU A 41 11.19 -9.69 5.55
C LEU A 41 11.73 -10.19 4.20
N ALA A 42 12.88 -9.67 3.76
CA ALA A 42 13.55 -10.09 2.53
C ALA A 42 14.04 -11.55 2.58
N GLU A 43 14.18 -12.15 3.77
CA GLU A 43 14.49 -13.58 3.90
C GLU A 43 13.33 -14.49 3.47
N PHE A 44 12.12 -13.93 3.33
CA PHE A 44 10.92 -14.66 2.97
C PHE A 44 10.54 -14.39 1.50
N PRO A 45 10.75 -15.34 0.58
CA PRO A 45 10.53 -15.13 -0.86
C PRO A 45 9.06 -14.90 -1.25
N ALA A 46 8.13 -15.10 -0.32
CA ALA A 46 6.73 -14.80 -0.51
C ALA A 46 6.44 -13.29 -0.50
N PHE A 47 7.26 -12.47 0.18
CA PHE A 47 6.99 -11.04 0.32
C PHE A 47 7.67 -10.22 -0.76
N ARG A 48 6.91 -9.27 -1.32
CA ARG A 48 7.47 -8.17 -2.12
C ARG A 48 7.70 -6.96 -1.23
N VAL A 49 8.96 -6.55 -1.09
CA VAL A 49 9.36 -5.33 -0.37
C VAL A 49 9.21 -4.13 -1.31
N LEU A 50 8.55 -3.06 -0.82
CA LEU A 50 8.40 -1.78 -1.52
C LEU A 50 9.00 -0.66 -0.68
N THR A 51 9.79 0.20 -1.30
CA THR A 51 10.31 1.43 -0.68
C THR A 51 9.26 2.55 -0.73
N PRO A 52 9.37 3.61 0.08
CA PRO A 52 8.51 4.79 -0.05
C PRO A 52 8.58 5.42 -1.45
N ALA A 53 9.72 5.32 -2.14
CA ALA A 53 9.84 5.81 -3.52
C ALA A 53 9.02 4.96 -4.50
N ASP A 54 8.97 3.63 -4.31
CA ASP A 54 8.09 2.76 -5.09
C ASP A 54 6.61 3.10 -4.84
N LEU A 55 6.25 3.35 -3.58
CA LEU A 55 4.87 3.66 -3.17
C LEU A 55 4.40 5.02 -3.66
N ALA A 56 5.30 6.01 -3.75
CA ALA A 56 5.00 7.32 -4.33
C ALA A 56 4.96 7.30 -5.88
N GLY A 57 5.26 6.16 -6.50
CA GLY A 57 5.23 5.98 -7.94
C GLY A 57 3.81 5.84 -8.52
N PRO A 58 3.68 5.90 -9.87
CA PRO A 58 2.40 5.67 -10.52
C PRO A 58 1.93 4.22 -10.38
N PHE A 59 0.62 4.01 -10.33
CA PHE A 59 0.03 2.69 -10.42
C PHE A 59 0.16 2.11 -11.84
N ASP A 60 0.56 0.85 -11.92
CA ASP A 60 0.62 0.07 -13.16
C ASP A 60 -0.24 -1.20 -13.01
N ALA A 61 -1.30 -1.28 -13.81
CA ALA A 61 -2.26 -2.38 -13.77
C ALA A 61 -1.66 -3.70 -14.29
N ASP A 62 -0.64 -3.64 -15.15
CA ASP A 62 0.03 -4.84 -15.66
C ASP A 62 0.90 -5.49 -14.55
N THR A 63 1.51 -4.65 -13.71
CA THR A 63 2.30 -5.10 -12.55
C THR A 63 1.41 -5.50 -11.36
N TRP A 64 0.24 -4.89 -11.21
CA TRP A 64 -0.67 -5.09 -10.08
C TRP A 64 -2.08 -5.50 -10.55
N PRO A 65 -2.25 -6.76 -10.99
CA PRO A 65 -3.55 -7.25 -11.42
C PRO A 65 -4.52 -7.36 -10.23
N GLY A 66 -5.82 -7.30 -10.52
CA GLY A 66 -6.89 -7.48 -9.52
C GLY A 66 -7.59 -6.19 -9.09
N TYR A 67 -7.16 -5.03 -9.58
CA TYR A 67 -7.85 -3.76 -9.38
C TYR A 67 -8.84 -3.48 -10.51
N ALA A 68 -10.09 -3.20 -10.16
CA ALA A 68 -11.11 -2.81 -11.14
C ALA A 68 -10.89 -1.35 -11.58
N PRO A 69 -10.88 -1.05 -12.89
CA PRO A 69 -10.76 0.32 -13.38
C PRO A 69 -11.84 1.26 -12.85
N GLU A 70 -13.04 0.74 -12.58
CA GLU A 70 -14.14 1.52 -12.02
C GLU A 70 -13.87 1.97 -10.58
N ASP A 71 -13.28 1.09 -9.76
CA ASP A 71 -12.91 1.41 -8.38
C ASP A 71 -11.79 2.46 -8.36
N LEU A 72 -10.76 2.28 -9.19
CA LEU A 72 -9.66 3.26 -9.32
C LEU A 72 -10.16 4.63 -9.82
N LYS A 73 -11.12 4.65 -10.75
CA LYS A 73 -11.74 5.89 -11.23
C LYS A 73 -12.51 6.62 -10.12
N TYR A 74 -13.18 5.88 -9.25
CA TYR A 74 -13.99 6.48 -8.19
C TYR A 74 -13.14 6.88 -6.97
N TRP A 75 -12.20 6.03 -6.56
CA TRP A 75 -11.27 6.31 -5.48
C TRP A 75 -10.24 7.39 -5.84
N SER A 76 -9.89 7.47 -7.13
CA SER A 76 -8.93 8.43 -7.68
C SER A 76 -7.61 8.54 -6.88
N PRO A 77 -6.93 7.41 -6.61
CA PRO A 77 -5.68 7.42 -5.85
C PRO A 77 -4.58 8.16 -6.62
N ALA A 78 -3.75 8.89 -5.89
CA ALA A 78 -2.67 9.69 -6.45
C ALA A 78 -1.42 8.85 -6.78
N ASP A 79 -1.18 7.79 -6.02
CA ASP A 79 0.02 6.96 -6.13
C ASP A 79 -0.25 5.47 -5.83
N LEU A 80 0.78 4.66 -6.03
CA LEU A 80 0.74 3.22 -5.78
C LEU A 80 0.40 2.91 -4.31
N GLY A 81 0.94 3.66 -3.35
CA GLY A 81 0.68 3.48 -1.94
C GLY A 81 -0.80 3.60 -1.60
N GLU A 82 -1.47 4.63 -2.13
CA GLU A 82 -2.91 4.83 -1.97
C GLU A 82 -3.74 3.70 -2.61
N VAL A 83 -3.31 3.16 -3.76
CA VAL A 83 -3.98 1.99 -4.36
C VAL A 83 -3.81 0.75 -3.49
N LEU A 84 -2.57 0.49 -3.03
CA LEU A 84 -2.24 -0.78 -2.41
C LEU A 84 -2.70 -0.90 -0.96
N PHE A 85 -2.82 0.21 -0.25
CA PHE A 85 -3.12 0.29 1.18
C PHE A 85 -4.33 1.18 1.47
N ASN A 86 -5.30 1.22 0.54
CA ASN A 86 -6.56 1.92 0.76
C ASN A 86 -7.31 1.35 1.97
N TYR A 87 -7.92 2.23 2.77
CA TYR A 87 -8.61 1.90 4.02
C TYR A 87 -9.90 1.06 3.82
N TRP A 88 -10.40 0.97 2.59
CA TRP A 88 -11.66 0.29 2.26
C TRP A 88 -11.50 -1.13 1.69
N ASP A 89 -10.27 -1.65 1.63
CA ASP A 89 -9.97 -3.04 1.25
C ASP A 89 -9.52 -3.89 2.45
#